data_AF-A0A1N6JBQ9-F1
#
_entry.id   AF-A0A1N6JBQ9-F1
#
_cell.length_a   1.000
_cell.length_b   1.000
_cell.length_c   1.000
_cell.angle_alpha   90.00
_cell.angle_beta   90.00
_cell.angle_gamma   90.00
#
_symmetry.space_group_name_H-M   'P 1'
#
loop_
_entity.id
_entity.type
_entity.pdbx_description
1 polymer ?
#
loop_
_entity_poly.entity_id
_entity_poly.type
_entity_poly.pdbx_seq_one_letter_code
_entity_poly.pdbx_strand_id
1 'polypeptide(L)'
;MVGTTVDNKTADVRTRIEPELKEAAVKVLAQNGLTLSDAMRLFLRQVVLYKGLPFEVRQPNEATVRALRESRAMREKARFGSVAELIDELEKEGRK
;
A
#
# COMPACT_ATOMS: atom_id res chain seq x y z
N MET A 1 17.59 18.29 -34.17
CA MET A 1 16.49 18.92 -33.42
C MET A 1 15.46 17.86 -33.12
N VAL A 2 15.52 17.22 -31.94
CA VAL A 2 14.46 16.33 -31.48
C VAL A 2 13.54 17.19 -30.63
N GLY A 3 12.37 17.50 -31.17
CA GLY A 3 11.33 18.22 -30.44
C GLY A 3 10.84 17.34 -29.29
N THR A 4 11.18 17.71 -28.07
CA THR A 4 10.52 17.20 -26.87
C THR A 4 9.11 17.78 -26.84
N THR A 5 8.14 17.03 -27.36
CA THR A 5 6.72 17.22 -27.05
C THR A 5 6.55 17.05 -25.54
N VAL A 6 6.30 18.16 -24.86
CA VAL A 6 5.82 18.13 -23.47
C VAL A 6 4.41 17.56 -23.53
N ASP A 7 4.29 16.26 -23.26
CA ASP A 7 3.01 15.59 -23.10
C ASP A 7 2.29 16.18 -21.87
N ASN A 8 1.45 17.20 -22.07
CA ASN A 8 0.60 17.76 -21.03
C ASN A 8 -0.62 16.86 -20.79
N LYS A 9 -0.38 15.60 -20.44
CA LYS A 9 -1.42 14.59 -20.22
C LYS A 9 -1.94 14.73 -18.80
N THR A 10 -2.94 15.59 -18.61
CA THR A 10 -3.71 15.68 -17.37
C THR A 10 -4.73 14.55 -17.30
N ALA A 11 -4.87 13.92 -16.13
CA ALA A 11 -5.91 12.93 -15.85
C ALA A 11 -6.76 13.39 -14.66
N ASP A 12 -8.07 13.22 -14.76
CA ASP A 12 -9.01 13.59 -13.71
C ASP A 12 -9.17 12.47 -12.66
N VAL A 13 -9.21 12.85 -11.39
CA VAL A 13 -9.54 11.96 -10.27
C VAL A 13 -10.88 12.39 -9.68
N ARG A 14 -11.90 11.53 -9.78
CA ARG A 14 -13.23 11.77 -9.22
C ARG A 14 -13.59 10.66 -8.25
N THR A 15 -13.95 11.03 -7.02
CA THR A 15 -14.29 10.07 -5.96
C THR A 15 -15.46 10.61 -5.15
N ARG A 16 -16.37 9.72 -4.75
CA ARG A 16 -17.44 10.04 -3.80
C ARG A 16 -16.90 9.92 -2.38
N ILE A 17 -17.17 10.92 -1.56
CA ILE A 17 -16.83 10.96 -0.14
C ILE A 17 -17.99 11.60 0.62
N GLU A 18 -18.07 11.32 1.90
CA GLU A 18 -19.05 11.92 2.80
C GLU A 18 -18.87 13.45 2.82
N PRO A 19 -19.96 14.24 2.75
CA PRO A 19 -19.87 15.70 2.77
C PRO A 19 -19.14 16.23 4.01
N GLU A 20 -19.43 15.65 5.18
CA GLU A 20 -18.81 16.03 6.46
C GLU A 20 -17.30 15.77 6.45
N LEU A 21 -16.87 14.64 5.88
CA LEU A 21 -15.45 14.30 5.72
C LEU A 21 -14.75 15.31 4.80
N LYS A 22 -15.40 15.69 3.69
CA LYS A 22 -14.87 16.69 2.75
C LYS A 22 -14.67 18.04 3.45
N GLU A 23 -15.67 18.51 4.18
CA GLU A 23 -15.61 19.80 4.88
C GLU A 23 -14.51 19.82 5.95
N ALA A 24 -14.44 18.77 6.77
CA ALA A 24 -13.40 18.63 7.78
C ALA A 24 -12.00 18.61 7.14
N ALA A 25 -11.80 17.82 6.09
CA ALA A 25 -10.52 17.73 5.39
C ALA A 25 -10.10 19.07 4.79
N VAL A 26 -11.00 19.80 4.12
CA VAL A 26 -10.71 21.12 3.54
C VAL A 26 -10.29 22.11 4.61
N LYS A 27 -10.94 22.12 5.77
CA LYS A 27 -10.58 23.02 6.89
C LYS A 27 -9.16 22.75 7.40
N VAL A 28 -8.81 21.48 7.61
CA VAL A 28 -7.47 21.09 8.09
C VAL A 28 -6.40 21.40 7.04
N LEU A 29 -6.66 21.11 5.76
CA LEU A 29 -5.71 21.38 4.69
C LEU A 29 -5.48 22.88 4.46
N ALA A 30 -6.53 23.69 4.58
CA ALA A 30 -6.43 25.15 4.45
C ALA A 30 -5.54 25.77 5.53
N GLN A 31 -5.55 25.23 6.76
CA GLN A 31 -4.63 25.66 7.83
C GLN A 31 -3.16 25.41 7.47
N ASN A 32 -2.89 24.49 6.56
CA ASN A 32 -1.56 24.16 6.05
C ASN A 32 -1.29 24.80 4.66
N GLY A 33 -2.15 25.70 4.19
CA GLY A 33 -2.02 26.37 2.89
C GLY A 33 -2.24 25.44 1.69
N LEU A 34 -2.93 24.31 1.88
CA LEU A 34 -3.18 23.31 0.83
C LEU A 34 -4.65 23.29 0.42
N THR A 35 -4.88 23.15 -0.88
CA THR A 35 -6.20 22.75 -1.38
C THR A 35 -6.36 21.24 -1.30
N LEU A 36 -7.60 20.75 -1.39
CA LEU A 36 -7.87 19.31 -1.48
C LEU A 36 -7.16 18.66 -2.69
N SER A 37 -7.06 19.39 -3.80
CA SER A 37 -6.35 18.92 -4.99
C SER A 37 -4.84 18.84 -4.79
N ASP A 38 -4.24 19.78 -4.04
CA ASP A 38 -2.83 19.71 -3.67
C ASP A 38 -2.54 18.50 -2.81
N ALA A 39 -3.36 18.29 -1.77
CA ALA A 39 -3.25 17.12 -0.91
C ALA A 39 -3.38 15.80 -1.70
N MET A 40 -4.29 15.74 -2.67
CA MET A 40 -4.42 14.56 -3.53
C MET A 40 -3.24 14.31 -4.46
N ARG A 41 -2.66 15.37 -5.02
CA ARG A 41 -1.42 15.26 -5.80
C ARG A 41 -0.26 14.78 -4.93
N LEU A 42 -0.13 15.32 -3.71
CA LEU A 42 0.91 14.91 -2.76
C LEU A 42 0.75 13.45 -2.34
N PHE A 43 -0.47 13.04 -1.98
CA PHE A 43 -0.76 11.65 -1.62
C PHE A 43 -0.36 10.68 -2.73
N LEU A 44 -0.78 10.92 -3.97
CA LEU A 44 -0.47 10.05 -5.10
C LEU A 44 1.05 10.01 -5.38
N ARG A 45 1.75 11.14 -5.26
CA ARG A 45 3.22 11.17 -5.36
C ARG A 45 3.90 10.32 -4.28
N GLN A 46 3.42 10.39 -3.05
CA GLN A 46 3.98 9.58 -1.96
C GLN A 46 3.71 8.08 -2.18
N VAL A 47 2.53 7.72 -2.71
CA VAL A 47 2.24 6.33 -3.09
C VAL A 47 3.21 5.80 -4.12
N VAL A 48 3.50 6.59 -5.16
CA VAL A 48 4.48 6.23 -6.20
C VAL A 48 5.90 6.14 -5.61
N LEU A 49 6.29 7.09 -4.77
CA LEU A 49 7.63 7.16 -4.20
C LEU A 49 7.94 5.96 -3.30
N TYR A 50 7.01 5.59 -2.41
CA TYR A 50 7.20 4.50 -1.45
C TYR A 50 6.73 3.13 -1.96
N LYS A 51 6.16 3.07 -3.17
CA LYS A 51 5.54 1.84 -3.72
C LYS A 51 4.55 1.21 -2.74
N GLY A 52 3.80 2.04 -2.03
CA GLY A 52 2.97 1.63 -0.91
C GLY A 52 2.15 2.78 -0.34
N LEU A 53 1.43 2.54 0.75
CA LEU A 53 0.67 3.61 1.40
C LEU A 53 1.60 4.55 2.18
N PRO A 54 1.38 5.87 2.12
CA PRO A 54 2.25 6.86 2.75
C PRO A 54 1.98 7.05 4.25
N PHE A 55 1.30 6.09 4.85
CA PHE A 55 1.00 6.03 6.27
C PHE A 55 1.09 4.58 6.73
N GLU A 56 1.39 4.38 8.01
CA GLU A 56 1.45 3.04 8.59
C GLU A 56 0.08 2.36 8.54
N VAL A 57 0.03 1.22 7.87
CA VAL A 57 -1.15 0.36 7.87
C VAL A 57 -1.13 -0.45 9.16
N ARG A 58 -1.74 0.11 10.22
CA ARG A 58 -1.74 -0.49 11.56
C ARG A 58 -2.54 -1.80 11.65
N GLN A 59 -3.48 -2.02 10.72
CA GLN A 59 -4.32 -3.20 10.73
C GLN A 59 -3.92 -4.14 9.58
N PRO A 60 -3.36 -5.33 9.88
CA PRO A 60 -3.06 -6.31 8.86
C PRO A 60 -4.33 -6.66 8.09
N ASN A 61 -4.23 -6.77 6.77
CA ASN A 61 -5.36 -7.21 5.97
C ASN A 61 -5.75 -8.65 6.33
N GLU A 62 -6.98 -9.07 6.02
CA GLU A 62 -7.50 -10.39 6.39
C GLU A 62 -6.63 -11.54 5.88
N ALA A 63 -6.03 -11.39 4.71
CA ALA A 63 -5.12 -12.39 4.14
C ALA A 63 -3.85 -12.54 4.99
N THR A 64 -3.24 -11.44 5.42
CA THR A 64 -2.08 -11.43 6.32
C THR A 64 -2.45 -12.00 7.69
N VAL A 65 -3.63 -11.66 8.24
CA VAL A 65 -4.10 -12.24 9.50
C VAL A 65 -4.27 -13.75 9.38
N ARG A 66 -4.87 -14.24 8.29
CA ARG A 66 -5.05 -15.67 8.02
C ARG A 66 -3.71 -16.40 7.90
N ALA A 67 -2.79 -15.87 7.08
CA ALA A 67 -1.45 -16.44 6.92
C ALA A 67 -0.68 -16.50 8.25
N LEU A 68 -0.78 -15.47 9.10
CA LEU A 68 -0.18 -15.47 10.43
C LEU A 68 -0.82 -16.51 11.37
N ARG A 69 -2.13 -16.75 11.27
CA ARG A 69 -2.83 -17.80 12.05
C ARG A 69 -2.40 -19.19 11.59
N GLU A 70 -2.37 -19.43 10.28
CA GLU A 70 -1.91 -20.70 9.68
C GLU A 70 -0.46 -20.99 10.07
N SER A 71 0.43 -20.02 9.92
CA SER A 71 1.84 -20.12 10.33
C SER A 71 1.99 -20.46 11.82
N ARG A 72 1.20 -19.82 12.71
CA ARG A 72 1.22 -20.12 14.14
C ARG A 72 0.73 -21.52 14.46
N ALA A 73 -0.32 -22.00 13.77
CA ALA A 73 -0.82 -23.35 13.93
C ALA A 73 0.17 -24.42 13.41
N MET A 74 0.96 -24.09 12.38
CA MET A 74 1.99 -24.97 11.81
C MET A 74 3.31 -24.96 12.59
N ARG A 75 3.48 -24.04 13.55
CA ARG A 75 4.75 -23.79 14.26
C ARG A 75 5.27 -24.97 15.08
N GLU A 76 4.42 -25.93 15.42
CA GLU A 76 4.84 -27.18 16.07
C GLU A 76 5.49 -28.19 15.10
N LYS A 77 5.26 -28.08 13.79
CA LYS A 77 5.74 -29.05 12.77
C LYS A 77 6.95 -28.56 11.97
N ALA A 78 7.25 -27.27 11.99
CA ALA A 78 8.22 -26.62 11.08
C ALA A 78 9.51 -26.19 11.80
N ARG A 79 10.18 -27.12 12.49
CA ARG A 79 11.57 -26.91 12.95
C ARG A 79 12.50 -27.60 11.97
N PHE A 80 13.44 -26.85 11.40
CA PHE A 80 14.43 -27.35 10.46
C PHE A 80 15.82 -27.26 11.09
N GLY A 81 16.65 -28.25 10.85
CA GLY A 81 18.04 -28.30 11.34
C GLY A 81 18.99 -27.42 10.52
N SER A 82 18.58 -27.01 9.31
CA SER A 82 19.39 -26.13 8.45
C SER A 82 18.53 -25.30 7.49
N VAL A 83 19.13 -24.24 6.93
CA VAL A 83 18.48 -23.40 5.89
C VAL A 83 18.19 -24.20 4.62
N ALA A 84 19.06 -25.15 4.25
CA ALA A 84 18.85 -26.01 3.09
C ALA A 84 17.60 -26.89 3.26
N GLU A 85 17.43 -27.48 4.44
CA GLU A 85 16.26 -28.31 4.77
C GLU A 85 14.95 -27.51 4.72
N LEU A 86 14.98 -26.24 5.16
CA LEU A 86 13.83 -25.33 5.05
C LEU A 86 13.47 -25.05 3.58
N ILE A 87 14.46 -24.73 2.74
CA ILE A 87 14.22 -24.37 1.34
C ILE A 87 13.66 -25.57 0.56
N ASP A 88 14.25 -26.76 0.75
CA ASP A 88 13.79 -28.00 0.10
C ASP A 88 12.33 -28.32 0.40
N GLU A 89 11.87 -28.08 1.64
CA GLU A 89 10.49 -28.37 2.03
C GLU A 89 9.50 -27.33 1.47
N LEU A 90 9.86 -26.05 1.49
CA LEU A 90 9.03 -24.98 0.91
C LEU A 90 8.82 -25.18 -0.61
N GLU A 91 9.85 -25.64 -1.32
CA GLU A 91 9.77 -25.92 -2.75
C GLU A 91 8.91 -27.16 -3.08
N LYS A 92 8.81 -28.12 -2.16
CA LYS A 92 7.90 -29.28 -2.28
C LYS A 92 6.45 -28.88 -2.03
N GLU A 93 6.17 -28.03 -1.04
CA GLU A 93 4.82 -27.57 -0.73
C GLU A 93 4.28 -26.58 -1.78
N GLY A 94 5.12 -25.70 -2.34
CA GLY A 94 4.73 -24.73 -3.37
C GLY A 94 4.41 -25.32 -4.76
N ARG A 95 4.55 -26.64 -4.95
CA ARG A 95 4.24 -27.38 -6.19
C ARG A 95 2.86 -28.07 -6.20
N LYS A 96 2.03 -27.86 -5.18
CA LYS A 96 0.63 -28.32 -5.15
C LYS A 96 -0.32 -27.18 -5.49
#